data_AF-A0AAW0TY93-F1
#
_entry.id   AF-A0AAW0TY93-F1
#
_cell.length_a   1.000
_cell.length_b   1.000
_cell.length_c   1.000
_cell.angle_alpha   90.00
_cell.angle_beta   90.00
_cell.angle_gamma   90.00
#
_symmetry.space_group_name_H-M   'P 1'
#
loop_
_entity.id
_entity.type
_entity.pdbx_description
1 polymer ?
#
loop_
_entity_poly.entity_id
_entity_poly.type
_entity_poly.pdbx_seq_one_letter_code
_entity_poly.pdbx_strand_id
1 'polypeptide(L)'
;MCYDDTPLSYRKKKKFTLPWWTVLLGWLLVVICIAGSCFFLLMYGIMFGNSKATKWVTSLVISFFSDVLFLEPMKIFLTAIVMSAVCKSGDLEEDDAEEDEEEPFLEQDEAWLYDEAPRHRTLEHCKVDDETLKELRKTRQNEMEMWDIIKEIISYSLFLWVFLVLSYSNRDPNAYYLQMHLHNSFIHEGNLDGTDFTKVTNADRLWFYLENGLMGDLRADEHYNGKEPYGLKGFLNDQANRIMGYATIRQIRIKKNTCR
;
A
#
# COMPACT_ATOMS: atom_id res chain seq x y z
N MET A 1 42.18 40.51 17.61
CA MET A 1 41.81 41.85 17.11
C MET A 1 42.02 41.77 15.61
N CYS A 2 40.94 41.57 14.85
CA CYS A 2 41.00 41.29 13.41
C CYS A 2 40.96 42.60 12.64
N TYR A 3 41.92 42.83 11.75
CA TYR A 3 41.94 43.72 10.56
C TYR A 3 43.36 43.52 9.96
N ASP A 4 43.60 43.37 8.66
CA ASP A 4 43.04 44.13 7.54
C ASP A 4 43.18 43.38 6.20
N ASP A 5 42.23 43.66 5.31
CA ASP A 5 41.97 43.01 4.03
C ASP A 5 42.92 43.46 2.91
N THR A 6 43.41 42.53 2.09
CA THR A 6 43.74 42.83 0.68
C THR A 6 43.19 41.75 -0.26
N PRO A 7 42.37 42.11 -1.28
CA PRO A 7 41.62 41.11 -2.04
C PRO A 7 42.43 40.57 -3.22
N LEU A 8 42.73 39.26 -3.21
CA LEU A 8 43.13 38.54 -4.41
C LEU A 8 41.89 38.30 -5.30
N SER A 9 41.91 38.94 -6.47
CA SER A 9 40.86 38.87 -7.50
C SER A 9 40.77 37.46 -8.11
N TYR A 10 39.98 36.59 -7.48
CA TYR A 10 39.54 35.34 -8.08
C TYR A 10 38.39 35.62 -9.06
N ARG A 11 38.59 35.35 -10.36
CA ARG A 11 37.51 35.43 -11.36
C ARG A 11 36.50 34.31 -11.11
N LYS A 12 35.46 34.60 -10.33
CA LYS A 12 34.27 33.75 -10.20
C LYS A 12 33.69 33.47 -11.59
N LYS A 13 33.72 32.21 -12.03
CA LYS A 13 32.92 31.75 -13.16
C LYS A 13 31.45 32.03 -12.83
N LYS A 14 30.78 32.85 -13.64
CA LYS A 14 29.35 33.15 -13.44
C LYS A 14 28.55 31.85 -13.61
N LYS A 15 28.05 31.29 -12.51
CA LYS A 15 27.10 30.18 -12.53
C LYS A 15 25.88 30.65 -13.33
N PHE A 16 25.58 29.97 -14.43
CA PHE A 16 24.41 30.28 -15.26
C PHE A 16 23.16 29.82 -14.50
N THR A 17 22.61 30.70 -13.66
CA THR A 17 21.42 30.41 -12.86
C THR A 17 20.18 30.84 -13.63
N LEU A 18 19.27 29.90 -13.85
CA LEU A 18 17.96 30.19 -14.43
C LEU A 18 17.15 31.15 -13.53
N PRO A 19 16.25 31.98 -14.09
CA PRO A 19 15.41 32.88 -13.31
C PRO A 19 14.58 32.12 -12.26
N TRP A 20 14.38 32.68 -11.07
CA TRP A 20 13.65 32.05 -9.95
C TRP A 20 12.25 31.51 -10.33
N TRP A 21 11.55 32.16 -11.26
CA TRP A 21 10.25 31.73 -11.78
C TRP A 21 10.26 30.36 -12.48
N THR A 22 11.41 29.92 -12.99
CA THR A 22 11.55 28.60 -13.64
C THR A 22 11.40 27.44 -12.65
N VAL A 23 11.76 27.66 -11.38
CA VAL A 23 11.56 26.67 -10.31
C VAL A 23 10.07 26.47 -10.03
N LEU A 24 9.30 27.56 -9.98
CA LEU A 24 7.84 27.50 -9.81
C LEU A 24 7.16 26.77 -10.97
N LEU A 25 7.58 27.07 -12.22
CA LEU A 25 7.10 26.36 -13.40
C LEU A 25 7.46 24.87 -13.38
N GLY A 26 8.67 24.52 -12.91
CA GLY A 26 9.10 23.13 -12.75
C GLY A 26 8.23 22.37 -11.77
N TRP A 27 7.97 22.92 -10.58
CA TRP A 27 7.07 22.30 -9.59
C TRP A 27 5.65 22.14 -10.13
N LEU A 28 5.12 23.15 -10.83
CA LEU A 28 3.81 23.09 -11.44
C LEU A 28 3.73 21.99 -12.51
N LEU A 29 4.75 21.87 -13.36
CA LEU A 29 4.84 20.82 -14.37
C LEU A 29 4.87 19.43 -13.73
N VAL A 30 5.67 19.24 -12.67
CA VAL A 30 5.73 17.97 -11.93
C VAL A 30 4.36 17.60 -11.37
N VAL A 31 3.66 18.54 -10.74
CA VAL A 31 2.31 18.31 -10.19
C VAL A 31 1.33 17.93 -11.30
N ILE A 32 1.36 18.63 -12.44
CA ILE A 32 0.50 18.30 -13.60
C ILE A 32 0.82 16.90 -14.13
N CYS A 33 2.09 16.53 -14.27
CA CYS A 33 2.49 15.21 -14.75
C CYS A 33 2.05 14.10 -13.79
N ILE A 34 2.18 14.29 -12.48
CA ILE A 34 1.71 13.34 -11.47
C ILE A 34 0.19 13.20 -11.53
N ALA A 35 -0.53 14.33 -11.56
CA ALA A 35 -1.98 14.34 -11.64
C ALA A 35 -2.49 13.68 -12.93
N GLY A 36 -1.87 13.98 -14.07
CA GLY A 36 -2.18 13.35 -15.36
C GLY A 36 -1.94 11.84 -15.33
N SER A 37 -0.81 11.40 -14.79
CA SER A 37 -0.48 9.97 -14.67
C SER A 37 -1.48 9.24 -13.77
N CYS A 38 -1.82 9.82 -12.62
CA CYS A 38 -2.83 9.26 -11.71
C CYS A 38 -4.21 9.17 -12.36
N PHE A 39 -4.62 10.23 -13.08
CA PHE A 39 -5.88 10.26 -13.81
C PHE A 39 -5.97 9.13 -14.85
N PHE A 40 -4.95 8.97 -15.70
CA PHE A 40 -4.94 7.91 -16.71
C PHE A 40 -4.90 6.52 -16.06
N LEU A 41 -4.10 6.32 -15.01
CA LEU A 41 -4.06 5.04 -14.27
C LEU A 41 -5.45 4.66 -13.73
N LEU A 42 -6.17 5.60 -13.11
CA LEU A 42 -7.51 5.37 -12.57
C LEU A 42 -8.54 5.10 -13.68
N MET A 43 -8.51 5.91 -14.75
CA MET A 43 -9.43 5.74 -15.88
C MET A 43 -9.28 4.36 -16.54
N TYR A 44 -8.04 3.96 -16.86
CA TYR A 44 -7.78 2.64 -17.43
C TYR A 44 -8.12 1.50 -16.46
N GLY A 45 -7.87 1.70 -15.16
CA GLY A 45 -8.25 0.76 -14.11
C GLY A 45 -9.76 0.48 -14.07
N ILE A 46 -10.59 1.53 -14.20
CA ILE A 46 -12.05 1.39 -14.21
C ILE A 46 -12.53 0.76 -15.54
N MET A 47 -11.92 1.10 -16.67
CA MET A 47 -12.34 0.61 -17.99
C MET A 47 -12.12 -0.89 -18.20
N PHE A 48 -11.09 -1.50 -17.61
CA PHE A 48 -10.70 -2.88 -17.95
C PHE A 48 -11.56 -3.98 -17.32
N GLY A 49 -12.42 -3.66 -16.36
CA GLY A 49 -13.20 -4.66 -15.62
C GLY A 49 -12.33 -5.56 -14.74
N ASN A 50 -12.95 -6.28 -13.80
CA ASN A 50 -12.23 -6.89 -12.67
C ASN A 50 -11.11 -7.88 -13.06
N SER A 51 -11.35 -8.76 -14.04
CA SER A 51 -10.38 -9.81 -14.42
C SER A 51 -9.14 -9.26 -15.16
N LYS A 52 -9.31 -8.26 -16.02
CA LYS A 52 -8.18 -7.65 -16.75
C LYS A 52 -7.45 -6.63 -15.88
N ALA A 53 -8.18 -5.84 -15.08
CA ALA A 53 -7.60 -4.88 -14.15
C ALA A 53 -6.71 -5.57 -13.11
N THR A 54 -7.14 -6.69 -12.52
CA THR A 54 -6.32 -7.45 -11.56
C THR A 54 -5.02 -7.97 -12.17
N LYS A 55 -5.06 -8.54 -13.38
CA LYS A 55 -3.85 -8.97 -14.11
C LYS A 55 -2.93 -7.80 -14.44
N TRP A 56 -3.50 -6.68 -14.85
CA TRP A 56 -2.73 -5.48 -15.17
C TRP A 56 -2.06 -4.89 -13.93
N VAL A 57 -2.79 -4.69 -12.82
CA VAL A 57 -2.21 -4.20 -11.56
C VAL A 57 -1.14 -5.15 -11.03
N THR A 58 -1.36 -6.46 -11.07
CA THR A 58 -0.34 -7.43 -10.63
C THR A 58 0.91 -7.37 -11.50
N SER A 59 0.80 -7.18 -12.82
CA SER A 59 1.97 -6.95 -13.68
C SER A 59 2.71 -5.66 -13.32
N LEU A 60 2.01 -4.56 -13.02
CA LEU A 60 2.64 -3.31 -12.61
C LEU A 60 3.39 -3.44 -11.28
N VAL A 61 2.80 -4.13 -10.30
CA VAL A 61 3.44 -4.37 -9.00
C VAL A 61 4.70 -5.21 -9.17
N ILE A 62 4.65 -6.28 -9.97
CA ILE A 62 5.82 -7.13 -10.26
C ILE A 62 6.91 -6.32 -10.96
N SER A 63 6.56 -5.51 -11.96
CA SER A 63 7.50 -4.62 -12.65
C SER A 63 8.14 -3.61 -11.70
N PHE A 64 7.37 -3.00 -10.81
CA PHE A 64 7.91 -2.06 -9.82
C PHE A 64 8.97 -2.72 -8.92
N PHE A 65 8.70 -3.91 -8.40
CA PHE A 65 9.67 -4.63 -7.58
C PHE A 65 10.89 -5.09 -8.39
N SER A 66 10.70 -5.50 -9.65
CA SER A 66 11.85 -5.83 -10.50
C SER A 66 12.73 -4.61 -10.78
N ASP A 67 12.13 -3.44 -10.94
CA ASP A 67 12.85 -2.21 -11.23
C ASP A 67 13.65 -1.75 -10.01
N VAL A 68 13.02 -1.69 -8.84
CA VAL A 68 13.67 -1.27 -7.58
C VAL A 68 14.78 -2.23 -7.15
N LEU A 69 14.55 -3.54 -7.24
CA LEU A 69 15.52 -4.53 -6.75
C LEU A 69 16.65 -4.81 -7.74
N PHE A 70 16.41 -4.71 -9.04
CA PHE A 70 17.39 -5.12 -10.07
C PHE A 70 17.80 -3.98 -10.99
N LEU A 71 16.86 -3.28 -11.63
CA LEU A 71 17.21 -2.28 -12.66
C LEU A 71 17.86 -1.03 -12.08
N GLU A 72 17.40 -0.53 -10.94
CA GLU A 72 17.97 0.65 -10.30
C GLU A 72 19.43 0.43 -9.86
N PRO A 73 19.79 -0.62 -9.09
CA PRO A 73 21.18 -0.90 -8.76
C PRO A 73 22.06 -1.10 -10.00
N MET A 74 21.55 -1.83 -11.01
CA MET A 74 22.27 -2.05 -12.26
C MET A 74 22.53 -0.74 -13.01
N LYS A 75 21.54 0.15 -13.06
CA LYS A 75 21.65 1.46 -13.71
C LYS A 75 22.70 2.33 -13.03
N ILE A 76 22.70 2.38 -11.69
CA ILE A 76 23.70 3.14 -10.93
C ILE A 76 25.11 2.63 -11.24
N PHE A 77 25.31 1.31 -11.22
CA PHE A 77 26.58 0.68 -11.52
C PHE A 77 27.06 1.00 -12.95
N LEU A 78 26.18 0.91 -13.94
CA LEU A 78 26.50 1.28 -15.33
C LEU A 78 26.85 2.76 -15.47
N THR A 79 26.11 3.66 -14.81
CA THR A 79 26.43 5.09 -14.84
C THR A 79 27.77 5.41 -14.18
N ALA A 80 28.13 4.72 -13.10
CA ALA A 80 29.42 4.86 -12.45
C ALA A 80 30.56 4.39 -13.35
N ILE A 81 30.39 3.28 -14.09
CA ILE A 81 31.38 2.79 -15.06
C ILE A 81 31.53 3.78 -16.22
N VAL A 82 30.43 4.27 -16.79
CA VAL A 82 30.47 5.23 -17.90
C VAL A 82 31.13 6.54 -17.44
N MET A 83 30.78 7.05 -16.26
CA MET A 83 31.40 8.24 -15.70
C MET A 83 32.88 8.01 -15.41
N SER A 84 33.27 6.88 -14.83
CA SER A 84 34.69 6.52 -14.63
C SER A 84 35.44 6.40 -15.96
N ALA A 85 34.82 5.89 -17.02
CA ALA A 85 35.44 5.76 -18.34
C ALA A 85 35.57 7.11 -19.08
N VAL A 86 34.59 8.00 -18.93
CA VAL A 86 34.57 9.33 -19.56
C VAL A 86 35.40 10.35 -18.77
N CYS A 87 35.42 10.28 -17.43
CA CYS A 87 36.22 11.11 -16.53
C CYS A 87 37.66 10.59 -16.36
N LYS A 88 38.08 9.53 -17.07
CA LYS A 88 39.48 9.05 -17.06
C LYS A 88 40.44 9.98 -17.84
N SER A 89 39.97 11.09 -18.40
CA SER A 89 40.82 12.07 -19.09
C SER A 89 40.43 13.52 -18.78
N GLY A 90 40.48 13.89 -17.51
CA GLY A 90 40.38 15.28 -17.06
C GLY A 90 40.22 15.33 -15.55
N ASP A 91 41.35 15.44 -14.86
CA ASP A 91 41.53 15.93 -13.49
C ASP A 91 40.62 15.31 -12.42
N LEU A 92 41.00 14.11 -11.97
CA LEU A 92 40.68 13.61 -10.63
C LEU A 92 41.71 14.15 -9.61
N GLU A 93 42.02 15.45 -9.68
CA GLU A 93 42.85 16.17 -8.69
C GLU A 93 42.14 17.39 -8.07
N GLU A 94 40.87 17.65 -8.40
CA GLU A 94 40.03 18.55 -7.59
C GLU A 94 38.98 17.68 -6.88
N ASP A 95 39.45 16.83 -5.96
CA ASP A 95 38.60 16.38 -4.87
C ASP A 95 38.35 17.65 -4.04
N ASP A 96 37.08 18.06 -3.92
CA ASP A 96 36.59 19.16 -3.06
C ASP A 96 36.83 18.88 -1.56
N ALA A 97 37.89 18.14 -1.23
CA ALA A 97 38.36 17.80 0.11
C ALA A 97 39.58 18.63 0.55
N GLU A 98 40.25 19.33 -0.36
CA GLU A 98 41.42 20.19 -0.05
C GLU A 98 41.10 21.70 0.02
N GLU A 99 39.86 22.13 -0.25
CA GLU A 99 39.52 23.58 -0.26
C GLU A 99 39.30 24.19 1.15
N ASP A 100 39.29 23.38 2.21
CA ASP A 100 39.11 23.82 3.61
C ASP A 100 40.39 23.73 4.48
N GLU A 101 41.52 23.26 3.94
CA GLU A 101 42.79 23.21 4.70
C GLU A 101 43.66 24.43 4.41
N GLU A 102 43.35 25.55 5.07
CA GLU A 102 44.26 26.69 5.13
C GLU A 102 45.46 26.32 6.03
N GLU A 103 46.65 26.12 5.42
CA GLU A 103 47.87 25.76 6.15
C GLU A 103 48.17 26.79 7.26
N PRO A 104 48.37 26.37 8.53
CA PRO A 104 48.70 27.31 9.60
C PRO A 104 50.11 27.86 9.38
N PHE A 105 50.21 29.15 9.06
CA PHE A 105 51.48 29.88 9.10
C PHE A 105 51.98 29.95 10.55
N LEU A 106 53.11 29.33 10.82
CA LEU A 106 53.84 29.45 12.09
C LEU A 106 54.35 30.89 12.28
N GLU A 107 54.14 31.45 13.46
CA GLU A 107 54.80 32.68 13.90
C GLU A 107 56.34 32.50 13.89
N GLN A 108 57.06 33.58 13.63
CA GLN A 108 58.50 33.62 13.34
C GLN A 108 59.36 33.12 14.53
N ASP A 109 58.74 33.01 15.70
CA ASP A 109 59.25 32.63 17.00
C ASP A 109 59.33 31.11 17.18
N GLU A 110 58.63 30.32 16.34
CA GLU A 110 58.48 28.87 16.51
C GLU A 110 59.31 28.05 15.50
N ALA A 111 60.08 28.71 14.64
CA ALA A 111 60.91 28.08 13.62
C ALA A 111 62.09 27.24 14.17
N TRP A 112 62.42 27.39 15.45
CA TRP A 112 63.59 26.75 16.08
C TRP A 112 63.33 25.32 16.60
N LEU A 113 62.09 24.81 16.54
CA LEU A 113 61.70 23.58 17.24
C LEU A 113 61.90 22.28 16.43
N TYR A 114 62.43 22.34 15.21
CA TYR A 114 62.57 21.17 14.34
C TYR A 114 64.02 20.92 13.91
N ASP A 115 64.81 20.35 14.82
CA ASP A 115 65.92 19.49 14.44
C ASP A 115 65.41 18.03 14.40
N GLU A 116 65.50 17.45 13.20
CA GLU A 116 65.31 16.05 12.77
C GLU A 116 64.69 15.04 13.76
N ALA A 117 63.38 14.79 13.59
CA ALA A 117 62.74 13.52 13.95
C ALA A 117 61.68 13.15 12.89
N PRO A 118 61.47 11.85 12.58
CA PRO A 118 60.52 11.44 11.54
C PRO A 118 59.10 11.81 11.99
N ARG A 119 58.50 12.81 11.33
CA ARG A 119 57.13 13.25 11.57
C ARG A 119 56.18 12.13 11.17
N HIS A 120 55.78 11.30 12.13
CA HIS A 120 54.46 10.69 12.05
C HIS A 120 53.48 11.87 12.10
N ARG A 121 52.94 12.28 10.94
CA ARG A 121 51.87 13.29 10.86
C ARG A 121 50.66 12.69 11.56
N THR A 122 50.55 12.85 12.87
CA THR A 122 49.25 12.81 13.51
C THR A 122 48.51 14.03 13.01
N LEU A 123 47.58 13.81 12.08
CA LEU A 123 46.57 14.79 11.67
C LEU A 123 45.98 15.36 12.95
N GLU A 124 46.39 16.58 13.31
CA GLU A 124 45.87 17.27 14.46
C GLU A 124 44.49 17.79 14.03
N HIS A 125 43.46 16.98 14.29
CA HIS A 125 42.08 17.39 14.00
C HIS A 125 41.79 18.69 14.74
N CYS A 126 41.63 19.77 13.99
CA CYS A 126 41.01 20.99 14.50
C CYS A 126 39.71 20.60 15.20
N LYS A 127 39.61 20.94 16.48
CA LYS A 127 38.38 20.72 17.23
C LYS A 127 37.31 21.59 16.60
N VAL A 128 36.38 20.95 15.90
CA VAL A 128 35.16 21.56 15.38
C VAL A 128 34.50 22.35 16.52
N ASP A 129 34.06 23.57 16.22
CA ASP A 129 33.52 24.50 17.22
C ASP A 129 32.38 23.86 18.04
N ASP A 130 32.41 24.06 19.37
CA ASP A 130 31.50 23.40 20.32
C ASP A 130 30.03 23.76 20.06
N GLU A 131 29.76 24.92 19.45
CA GLU A 131 28.42 25.35 19.06
C GLU A 131 27.92 24.53 17.85
N THR A 132 28.72 24.42 16.80
CA THR A 132 28.39 23.61 15.61
C THR A 132 28.25 22.12 15.94
N LEU A 133 29.06 21.57 16.85
CA LEU A 133 28.93 20.20 17.35
C LEU A 133 27.60 19.95 18.07
N LYS A 134 27.06 20.95 18.79
CA LYS A 134 25.76 20.84 19.45
C LYS A 134 24.63 20.85 18.42
N GLU A 135 24.73 21.67 17.38
CA GLU A 135 23.75 21.69 16.29
C GLU A 135 23.71 20.36 15.53
N LEU A 136 24.89 19.81 15.17
CA LEU A 136 25.00 18.51 14.50
C LEU A 136 24.49 17.36 15.36
N ARG A 137 24.70 17.41 16.69
CA ARG A 137 24.13 16.42 17.61
C ARG A 137 22.61 16.53 17.67
N LYS A 138 22.07 17.75 17.65
CA LYS A 138 20.64 18.01 17.67
C LYS A 138 19.94 17.57 16.38
N THR A 139 20.52 17.85 15.21
CA THR A 139 19.97 17.36 13.94
C THR A 139 19.98 15.83 13.88
N ARG A 140 21.09 15.20 14.28
CA ARG A 140 21.17 13.73 14.36
C ARG A 140 20.15 13.14 15.32
N GLN A 141 19.88 13.78 16.45
CA GLN A 141 18.84 13.33 17.38
C GLN A 141 17.45 13.39 16.74
N ASN A 142 17.13 14.50 16.06
CA ASN A 142 15.86 14.63 15.35
C ASN A 142 15.72 13.57 14.24
N GLU A 143 16.79 13.27 13.50
CA GLU A 143 16.80 12.21 12.48
C GLU A 143 16.47 10.84 13.08
N MET A 144 17.08 10.49 14.21
CA MET A 144 16.81 9.22 14.90
C MET A 144 15.36 9.15 15.38
N GLU A 145 14.84 10.23 15.97
CA GLU A 145 13.44 10.30 16.41
C GLU A 145 12.46 10.17 15.22
N MET A 146 12.76 10.83 14.09
CA MET A 146 11.97 10.70 12.86
C MET A 146 12.01 9.27 12.30
N TRP A 147 13.16 8.60 12.33
CA TRP A 147 13.28 7.21 11.88
C TRP A 147 12.45 6.24 12.72
N ASP A 148 12.39 6.46 14.03
CA ASP A 148 11.56 5.63 14.90
C ASP A 148 10.06 5.87 14.67
N ILE A 149 9.65 7.12 14.45
CA ILE A 149 8.26 7.45 14.03
C ILE A 149 7.92 6.79 12.69
N ILE A 150 8.83 6.82 11.71
CA ILE A 150 8.60 6.19 10.40
C ILE A 150 8.42 4.67 10.54
N LYS A 151 9.25 3.99 11.35
CA LYS A 151 9.10 2.56 11.61
C LYS A 151 7.76 2.25 12.27
N GLU A 152 7.33 3.07 13.22
CA GLU A 152 6.03 2.95 13.87
C GLU A 152 4.88 3.10 12.86
N ILE A 153 4.91 4.12 12.00
CA ILE A 153 3.92 4.31 10.91
C ILE A 153 3.88 3.09 9.98
N ILE A 154 5.04 2.57 9.56
CA ILE A 154 5.12 1.39 8.69
C ILE A 154 4.48 0.18 9.38
N SER A 155 4.77 -0.03 10.66
CA SER A 155 4.22 -1.14 11.44
C SER A 155 2.69 -1.08 11.56
N TYR A 156 2.12 0.10 11.83
CA TYR A 156 0.67 0.29 11.90
C TYR A 156 0.02 0.17 10.52
N SER A 157 0.68 0.67 9.46
CA SER A 157 0.21 0.54 8.08
C SER A 157 0.14 -0.94 7.66
N LEU A 158 1.19 -1.72 7.97
CA LEU A 158 1.21 -3.16 7.70
C LEU A 158 0.12 -3.89 8.50
N PHE A 159 -0.04 -3.55 9.78
CA PHE A 159 -1.11 -4.12 10.60
C PHE A 159 -2.50 -3.82 10.01
N LEU A 160 -2.75 -2.58 9.62
CA LEU A 160 -4.01 -2.17 8.99
C LEU A 160 -4.24 -2.92 7.68
N TRP A 161 -3.19 -3.07 6.85
CA TRP A 161 -3.27 -3.83 5.62
C TRP A 161 -3.64 -5.30 5.87
N VAL A 162 -3.00 -5.98 6.83
CA VAL A 162 -3.36 -7.35 7.22
C VAL A 162 -4.80 -7.41 7.73
N PHE A 163 -5.23 -6.46 8.56
CA PHE A 163 -6.60 -6.38 9.07
C PHE A 163 -7.63 -6.21 7.94
N LEU A 164 -7.34 -5.37 6.94
CA LEU A 164 -8.18 -5.22 5.75
C LEU A 164 -8.25 -6.53 4.95
N VAL A 165 -7.12 -7.20 4.72
CA VAL A 165 -7.11 -8.50 4.03
C VAL A 165 -7.96 -9.53 4.78
N LEU A 166 -7.83 -9.64 6.10
CA LEU A 166 -8.60 -10.59 6.90
C LEU A 166 -10.10 -10.29 6.90
N SER A 167 -10.48 -9.00 6.94
CA SER A 167 -11.90 -8.60 6.93
C SER A 167 -12.56 -8.74 5.56
N TYR A 168 -11.84 -8.44 4.47
CA TYR A 168 -12.36 -8.57 3.11
C TYR A 168 -12.29 -9.99 2.57
N SER A 169 -11.23 -10.75 2.86
CA SER A 169 -11.08 -12.12 2.35
C SER A 169 -12.15 -13.08 2.86
N ASN A 170 -12.72 -12.82 4.05
CA ASN A 170 -13.77 -13.65 4.62
C ASN A 170 -15.18 -13.32 4.11
N ARG A 171 -15.34 -12.23 3.33
CA ARG A 171 -16.64 -11.87 2.75
C ARG A 171 -16.75 -12.38 1.33
N ASP A 172 -17.64 -13.35 1.14
CA ASP A 172 -18.06 -13.74 -0.21
C ASP A 172 -18.90 -12.61 -0.83
N PRO A 173 -18.53 -12.09 -2.02
CA PRO A 173 -19.33 -11.08 -2.72
C PRO A 173 -20.75 -11.53 -3.04
N ASN A 174 -20.99 -12.84 -3.16
CA ASN A 174 -22.29 -13.40 -3.57
C ASN A 174 -23.21 -13.76 -2.39
N ALA A 175 -22.76 -13.62 -1.14
CA ALA A 175 -23.53 -14.00 0.04
C ALA A 175 -24.91 -13.30 0.11
N TYR A 176 -24.97 -12.04 -0.32
CA TYR A 176 -26.22 -11.29 -0.38
C TYR A 176 -27.23 -11.89 -1.36
N TYR A 177 -26.77 -12.25 -2.57
CA TYR A 177 -27.64 -12.85 -3.59
C TYR A 177 -28.14 -14.23 -3.16
N LEU A 178 -27.30 -15.02 -2.48
CA LEU A 178 -27.72 -16.31 -1.93
C LEU A 178 -28.80 -16.13 -0.86
N GLN A 179 -28.64 -15.19 0.08
CA GLN A 179 -29.65 -14.88 1.09
C GLN A 179 -30.97 -14.43 0.43
N MET A 180 -30.88 -13.52 -0.54
CA MET A 180 -32.04 -13.01 -1.27
C MET A 180 -32.78 -14.14 -2.00
N HIS A 181 -32.05 -15.04 -2.66
CA HIS A 181 -32.62 -16.20 -3.34
C HIS A 181 -33.34 -17.15 -2.37
N LEU A 182 -32.71 -17.49 -1.24
CA LEU A 182 -33.33 -18.34 -0.22
C LEU A 182 -34.57 -17.66 0.40
N HIS A 183 -34.51 -16.35 0.65
CA HIS A 183 -35.64 -15.59 1.17
C HIS A 183 -36.83 -15.65 0.21
N ASN A 184 -36.60 -15.34 -1.07
CA ASN A 184 -37.65 -15.32 -2.08
C ASN A 184 -38.19 -16.71 -2.39
N SER A 185 -37.34 -17.73 -2.36
CA SER A 185 -37.75 -19.13 -2.57
C SER A 185 -38.69 -19.63 -1.49
N PHE A 186 -38.47 -19.32 -0.20
CA PHE A 186 -39.33 -19.86 0.86
C PHE A 186 -40.50 -18.95 1.22
N ILE A 187 -40.30 -17.63 1.30
CA ILE A 187 -41.32 -16.72 1.86
C ILE A 187 -42.38 -16.35 0.83
N HIS A 188 -42.07 -16.43 -0.47
CA HIS A 188 -43.02 -16.20 -1.58
C HIS A 188 -43.78 -14.86 -1.48
N GLU A 189 -43.08 -13.79 -1.11
CA GLU A 189 -43.71 -12.48 -0.92
C GLU A 189 -44.47 -12.02 -2.16
N GLY A 190 -45.78 -11.83 -2.02
CA GLY A 190 -46.62 -11.32 -3.11
C GLY A 190 -47.18 -12.37 -4.07
N ASN A 191 -46.93 -13.66 -3.86
CA ASN A 191 -47.56 -14.71 -4.67
C ASN A 191 -49.08 -14.78 -4.43
N LEU A 192 -49.82 -15.00 -5.52
CA LEU A 192 -51.28 -15.08 -5.54
C LEU A 192 -51.82 -16.46 -5.17
N ASP A 193 -50.96 -17.47 -5.12
CA ASP A 193 -51.32 -18.89 -4.88
C ASP A 193 -51.59 -19.20 -3.39
N GLY A 194 -51.52 -18.20 -2.52
CA GLY A 194 -51.77 -18.36 -1.08
C GLY A 194 -50.61 -19.01 -0.31
N THR A 195 -49.47 -19.24 -0.97
CA THR A 195 -48.22 -19.79 -0.41
C THR A 195 -47.31 -18.73 0.23
N ASP A 196 -47.79 -17.49 0.35
CA ASP A 196 -47.05 -16.40 1.00
C ASP A 196 -46.98 -16.62 2.53
N PHE A 197 -45.77 -16.88 3.03
CA PHE A 197 -45.55 -17.16 4.45
C PHE A 197 -45.90 -15.96 5.34
N THR A 198 -45.74 -14.73 4.84
CA THR A 198 -46.01 -13.51 5.61
C THR A 198 -47.49 -13.34 5.97
N LYS A 199 -48.39 -13.98 5.21
CA LYS A 199 -49.85 -13.89 5.37
C LYS A 199 -50.45 -15.07 6.16
N VAL A 200 -49.61 -15.92 6.76
CA VAL A 200 -50.04 -17.08 7.55
C VAL A 200 -50.49 -16.64 8.93
N THR A 201 -51.80 -16.69 9.17
CA THR A 201 -52.43 -16.30 10.45
C THR A 201 -53.06 -17.47 11.22
N ASN A 202 -53.48 -18.52 10.50
CA ASN A 202 -54.21 -19.67 11.05
C ASN A 202 -53.42 -20.97 10.87
N ALA A 203 -53.74 -21.97 11.70
CA ALA A 203 -53.14 -23.30 11.60
C ALA A 203 -53.37 -23.96 10.22
N ASP A 204 -54.58 -23.82 9.66
CA ASP A 204 -54.89 -24.40 8.34
C ASP A 204 -54.05 -23.77 7.23
N ARG A 205 -53.82 -22.45 7.29
CA ARG A 205 -52.92 -21.75 6.35
C ARG A 205 -51.47 -22.18 6.53
N LEU A 206 -51.05 -22.46 7.77
CA LEU A 206 -49.71 -22.99 8.02
C LEU A 206 -49.54 -24.36 7.37
N TRP A 207 -50.51 -25.26 7.53
CA TRP A 207 -50.47 -26.59 6.89
C TRP A 207 -50.49 -26.48 5.36
N PHE A 208 -51.34 -25.61 4.80
CA PHE A 208 -51.38 -25.34 3.37
C PHE A 208 -50.03 -24.85 2.82
N TYR A 209 -49.37 -23.93 3.55
CA TYR A 209 -48.04 -23.44 3.20
C TYR A 209 -46.97 -24.55 3.29
N LEU A 210 -47.01 -25.37 4.34
CA LEU A 210 -46.05 -26.47 4.52
C LEU A 210 -46.12 -27.49 3.38
N GLU A 211 -47.33 -27.80 2.90
CA GLU A 211 -47.56 -28.80 1.86
C GLU A 211 -47.28 -28.25 0.45
N ASN A 212 -47.75 -27.04 0.14
CA ASN A 212 -47.71 -26.51 -1.24
C ASN A 212 -46.57 -25.52 -1.50
N GLY A 213 -46.08 -24.84 -0.47
CA GLY A 213 -44.90 -23.95 -0.58
C GLY A 213 -43.64 -24.70 -0.18
N LEU A 214 -43.46 -24.90 1.13
CA LEU A 214 -42.20 -25.39 1.70
C LEU A 214 -41.74 -26.73 1.09
N MET A 215 -42.63 -27.72 0.92
CA MET A 215 -42.24 -29.02 0.39
C MET A 215 -41.80 -28.96 -1.08
N GLY A 216 -42.37 -28.06 -1.87
CA GLY A 216 -41.98 -27.83 -3.26
C GLY A 216 -40.59 -27.23 -3.38
N ASP A 217 -40.19 -26.34 -2.46
CA ASP A 217 -38.88 -25.69 -2.51
C ASP A 217 -37.77 -26.48 -1.83
N LEU A 218 -38.11 -27.24 -0.79
CA LEU A 218 -37.15 -27.94 0.05
C LEU A 218 -36.39 -29.04 -0.70
N ARG A 219 -36.97 -29.58 -1.77
CA ARG A 219 -36.35 -30.61 -2.61
C ARG A 219 -36.53 -30.31 -4.07
N ALA A 220 -35.55 -30.72 -4.87
CA ALA A 220 -35.65 -30.73 -6.32
C ALA A 220 -36.90 -31.49 -6.78
N ASP A 221 -37.78 -30.78 -7.49
CA ASP A 221 -38.95 -31.35 -8.14
C ASP A 221 -38.56 -32.12 -9.42
N GLU A 222 -39.55 -32.77 -10.03
CA GLU A 222 -39.39 -33.40 -11.34
C GLU A 222 -38.85 -32.41 -12.38
N HIS A 223 -38.00 -32.92 -13.26
CA HIS A 223 -37.52 -32.10 -14.37
C HIS A 223 -38.68 -31.77 -15.33
N TYR A 224 -38.47 -30.78 -16.20
CA TYR A 224 -39.41 -30.39 -17.27
C TYR A 224 -39.91 -31.56 -18.16
N ASN A 225 -39.20 -32.69 -18.15
CA ASN A 225 -39.52 -33.90 -18.88
C ASN A 225 -40.28 -34.96 -18.04
N GLY A 226 -40.75 -34.60 -16.84
CA GLY A 226 -41.47 -35.49 -15.91
C GLY A 226 -40.60 -36.62 -15.36
N LYS A 227 -39.28 -36.48 -15.38
CA LYS A 227 -38.36 -37.47 -14.81
C LYS A 227 -37.85 -37.00 -13.46
N GLU A 228 -37.68 -37.94 -12.54
CA GLU A 228 -37.03 -37.68 -11.26
C GLU A 228 -35.63 -37.07 -11.46
N PRO A 229 -35.24 -36.10 -10.61
CA PRO A 229 -33.93 -35.45 -10.66
C PRO A 229 -32.84 -36.39 -10.10
N TYR A 230 -32.39 -37.36 -10.90
CA TYR A 230 -31.33 -38.31 -10.53
C TYR A 230 -30.04 -37.57 -10.13
N GLY A 231 -29.50 -37.90 -8.94
CA GLY A 231 -28.29 -37.27 -8.39
C GLY A 231 -28.53 -35.95 -7.65
N LEU A 232 -29.74 -35.37 -7.74
CA LEU A 232 -30.08 -34.07 -7.14
C LEU A 232 -31.06 -34.19 -5.95
N LYS A 233 -31.28 -35.40 -5.42
CA LYS A 233 -32.22 -35.64 -4.30
C LYS A 233 -31.90 -34.87 -3.00
N GLY A 234 -30.67 -34.38 -2.87
CA GLY A 234 -30.22 -33.55 -1.75
C GLY A 234 -30.13 -32.06 -2.07
N PHE A 235 -30.65 -31.61 -3.21
CA PHE A 235 -30.65 -30.20 -3.60
C PHE A 235 -32.05 -29.61 -3.40
N LEU A 236 -32.09 -28.29 -3.18
CA LEU A 236 -33.31 -27.50 -3.21
C LEU A 236 -33.89 -27.48 -4.63
N ASN A 237 -35.09 -26.92 -4.79
CA ASN A 237 -35.76 -26.84 -6.09
C ASN A 237 -35.02 -26.00 -7.14
N ASP A 238 -34.06 -25.18 -6.71
CA ASP A 238 -33.15 -24.46 -7.60
C ASP A 238 -32.06 -25.33 -8.25
N GLN A 239 -31.94 -26.60 -7.85
CA GLN A 239 -30.94 -27.56 -8.32
C GLN A 239 -29.47 -27.15 -8.11
N ALA A 240 -29.23 -26.10 -7.32
CA ALA A 240 -27.91 -25.53 -7.09
C ALA A 240 -27.50 -25.62 -5.61
N ASN A 241 -28.43 -25.31 -4.71
CA ASN A 241 -28.18 -25.32 -3.28
C ASN A 241 -28.45 -26.71 -2.70
N ARG A 242 -27.46 -27.26 -1.98
CA ARG A 242 -27.58 -28.58 -1.36
C ARG A 242 -28.04 -28.46 0.09
N ILE A 243 -29.12 -29.16 0.46
CA ILE A 243 -29.54 -29.27 1.85
C ILE A 243 -28.59 -30.19 2.62
N MET A 244 -28.21 -29.75 3.82
CA MET A 244 -27.43 -30.57 4.76
C MET A 244 -28.39 -31.24 5.75
N GLY A 245 -28.53 -32.56 5.64
CA GLY A 245 -29.42 -33.34 6.52
C GLY A 245 -30.88 -33.31 6.07
N TYR A 246 -31.81 -33.05 6.99
CA TYR A 246 -33.25 -33.05 6.77
C TYR A 246 -33.92 -31.93 7.54
N ALA A 247 -35.07 -31.45 7.06
CA ALA A 247 -35.86 -30.44 7.76
C ALA A 247 -36.49 -31.03 9.03
N THR A 248 -36.45 -30.26 10.12
CA THR A 248 -37.00 -30.64 11.42
C THR A 248 -38.03 -29.62 11.89
N ILE A 249 -39.23 -30.09 12.22
CA ILE A 249 -40.27 -29.25 12.83
C ILE A 249 -40.22 -29.41 14.34
N ARG A 250 -39.98 -28.32 15.06
CA ARG A 250 -40.03 -28.27 16.52
C ARG A 250 -41.36 -27.68 16.97
N GLN A 251 -42.08 -28.40 17.82
CA GLN A 251 -43.35 -27.93 18.40
C GLN A 251 -43.18 -27.67 19.91
N ILE A 252 -43.70 -26.53 20.38
CA ILE A 252 -43.78 -26.19 21.79
C ILE A 252 -45.24 -26.28 22.22
N ARG A 253 -45.52 -26.91 23.36
CA ARG A 253 -46.87 -27.06 23.93
C ARG A 253 -46.86 -26.64 25.39
N ILE A 254 -47.95 -26.01 25.83
CA ILE A 254 -48.16 -25.60 27.22
C ILE A 254 -49.01 -26.67 27.92
N LYS A 255 -48.76 -26.89 29.22
CA LYS A 255 -49.61 -27.78 30.02
C LYS A 255 -51.01 -27.19 30.16
N LYS A 256 -52.04 -28.04 30.15
CA LYS A 256 -53.41 -27.59 30.38
C LYS A 256 -53.52 -26.95 31.78
N ASN A 257 -54.33 -25.89 31.91
CA ASN A 257 -54.64 -25.18 33.16
C ASN A 257 -53.47 -24.47 33.85
N THR A 258 -52.45 -24.02 33.09
CA THR A 258 -51.35 -23.21 33.64
C THR A 258 -51.65 -21.71 33.70
N CYS A 259 -52.63 -21.23 32.93
CA CYS A 259 -53.14 -19.86 33.06
C CYS A 259 -54.36 -19.85 33.98
N ARG A 260 -54.44 -18.84 34.84
CA ARG A 260 -55.59 -18.51 35.68
C ARG A 260 -56.58 -17.65 34.91
#